data_AF-A0A537YFJ4-F1
#
_entry.id   AF-A0A537YFJ4-F1
#
_cell.length_a   1.000
_cell.length_b   1.000
_cell.length_c   1.000
_cell.angle_alpha   90.00
_cell.angle_beta   90.00
_cell.angle_gamma   90.00
#
_symmetry.space_group_name_H-M   'P 1'
#
loop_
_entity.id
_entity.type
_entity.pdbx_description
1 polymer ?
#
loop_
_entity_poly.entity_id
_entity_poly.type
_entity_poly.pdbx_seq_one_letter_code
_entity_poly.pdbx_strand_id
1 'polypeptide(L)'
;MWYVMMIPDGPPVPVEDLRAAQWVVDEVTDGALTVGSLLPTRFDHCARVLHPAQRVSSRNPDRTEWVSWAEIAKANGARIHSQVQFNAISSPGFSEQRLEGRIWD
;
A
#
# COMPACT_ATOMS: atom_id res chain seq x y z
N MET A 1 22.62 22.58 1.12
CA MET A 1 21.70 23.38 1.93
C MET A 1 20.42 22.57 2.04
N TRP A 2 20.20 21.90 3.17
CA TRP A 2 19.05 21.02 3.36
C TRP A 2 17.95 21.82 4.07
N TYR A 3 16.76 21.89 3.47
CA TYR A 3 15.58 22.39 4.15
C TYR A 3 15.07 21.27 5.06
N VAL A 4 15.39 21.36 6.36
CA VAL A 4 14.67 20.60 7.38
C VAL A 4 13.26 21.20 7.41
N MET A 5 12.24 20.42 7.02
CA MET A 5 10.86 20.79 7.25
C MET A 5 10.64 20.78 8.76
N MET A 6 10.83 21.94 9.38
CA MET A 6 10.39 22.20 10.73
C MET A 6 8.87 21.97 10.73
N ILE A 7 8.41 20.86 11.30
CA ILE A 7 6.99 20.75 11.65
C ILE A 7 6.81 21.76 12.77
N PRO A 8 6.08 22.87 12.56
CA PRO A 8 5.88 23.86 13.60
C PRO A 8 5.21 23.18 14.79
N ASP A 9 5.72 23.42 16.00
CA ASP A 9 5.09 22.96 17.24
C ASP A 9 3.72 23.65 17.37
N GLY A 10 2.66 22.95 16.95
CA GLY A 10 1.29 23.47 16.94
C GLY A 10 0.31 22.43 16.38
N PRO A 11 -0.99 22.58 16.66
CA PRO A 11 -2.00 21.71 16.06
C PRO A 11 -1.95 21.84 14.52
N PRO A 12 -2.22 20.75 13.78
CA PRO A 12 -2.32 20.84 12.33
C PRO A 12 -3.40 21.86 11.95
N VAL A 13 -3.04 22.81 11.09
CA VAL A 13 -3.98 23.79 10.53
C VAL A 13 -4.38 23.39 9.13
N PRO A 14 -5.65 23.61 8.70
CA PRO A 14 -6.05 23.40 7.32
C PRO A 14 -5.19 24.23 6.37
N VAL A 15 -4.76 23.62 5.27
CA VAL A 15 -4.08 24.33 4.18
C VAL A 15 -5.12 24.93 3.26
N GLU A 16 -5.05 26.24 3.03
CA GLU A 16 -5.97 26.95 2.13
C GLU A 16 -5.45 27.04 0.69
N ASP A 17 -4.13 26.93 0.48
CA ASP A 17 -3.52 26.87 -0.85
C ASP A 17 -3.56 25.43 -1.40
N LEU A 18 -4.49 25.17 -2.32
CA LEU A 18 -4.69 23.86 -2.93
C LEU A 18 -3.85 23.64 -4.20
N ARG A 19 -2.96 24.57 -4.55
CA ARG A 19 -2.07 24.39 -5.71
C ARG A 19 -1.06 23.28 -5.42
N ALA A 20 -0.66 22.56 -6.46
CA ALA A 20 0.43 21.59 -6.34
C ALA A 20 1.68 22.32 -5.84
N ALA A 21 2.33 21.76 -4.81
CA ALA A 21 3.58 22.31 -4.34
C ALA A 21 4.61 22.19 -5.47
N GLN A 22 5.32 23.28 -5.78
CA GLN A 22 6.21 23.36 -6.95
C GLN A 22 7.22 22.20 -6.99
N TRP A 23 7.72 21.81 -5.83
CA TRP A 23 8.65 20.70 -5.72
C TRP A 23 8.08 19.33 -6.12
N VAL A 24 6.78 19.11 -5.99
CA VAL A 24 6.11 17.89 -6.47
C VAL A 24 6.08 17.93 -8.00
N VAL A 25 5.76 19.08 -8.58
CA VAL A 25 5.70 19.27 -10.04
C VAL A 25 7.09 19.10 -10.67
N ASP A 26 8.13 19.61 -10.01
CA ASP A 26 9.50 19.56 -10.53
C ASP A 26 10.10 18.14 -10.48
N GLU A 27 9.71 17.31 -9.49
CA GLU A 27 10.32 16.01 -9.24
C GLU A 27 9.49 14.80 -9.69
N VAL A 28 8.17 14.94 -9.76
CA VAL A 28 7.29 13.87 -10.26
C VAL A 28 7.17 14.00 -11.77
N THR A 29 7.96 13.19 -12.49
CA THR A 29 7.95 13.18 -13.96
C THR A 29 6.84 12.29 -14.52
N ASP A 30 6.33 12.66 -15.69
CA ASP A 30 5.19 11.98 -16.31
C ASP A 30 5.51 10.53 -16.75
N GLY A 31 4.63 9.59 -16.40
CA GLY A 31 4.32 8.43 -17.27
C GLY A 31 5.02 7.09 -17.07
N ALA A 32 5.84 6.83 -16.04
CA ALA A 32 6.38 5.47 -15.84
C ALA A 32 5.38 4.55 -15.08
N LEU A 33 5.23 3.31 -15.57
CA LEU A 33 4.25 2.28 -15.18
C LEU A 33 4.32 1.77 -13.72
N THR A 34 5.07 2.42 -12.84
CA THR A 34 5.32 1.91 -11.47
C THR A 34 4.95 2.96 -10.43
N VAL A 35 4.50 2.54 -9.25
CA VAL A 35 4.17 3.45 -8.13
C VAL A 35 5.35 4.35 -7.75
N GLY A 36 6.60 3.90 -7.97
CA GLY A 36 7.79 4.70 -7.68
C GLY A 36 7.95 5.94 -8.56
N SER A 37 7.33 5.99 -9.74
CA SER A 37 7.37 7.18 -10.61
C SER A 37 6.56 8.35 -10.06
N LEU A 38 5.63 8.07 -9.13
CA LEU A 38 4.81 9.06 -8.45
C LEU A 38 5.51 9.66 -7.22
N LEU A 39 6.73 9.20 -6.91
CA LEU A 39 7.45 9.60 -5.71
C LEU A 39 8.53 10.64 -6.04
N PRO A 40 8.53 11.79 -5.34
CA PRO A 40 9.63 12.76 -5.38
C PRO A 40 10.96 12.12 -4.98
N THR A 41 12.03 12.43 -5.70
CA THR A 41 13.36 11.79 -5.52
C THR A 41 14.12 12.33 -4.31
N ARG A 42 13.65 13.41 -3.68
CA ARG A 42 14.27 14.04 -2.50
C ARG A 42 14.21 13.25 -1.20
N PHE A 43 13.40 12.19 -1.12
CA PHE A 43 13.26 11.39 0.10
C PHE A 43 14.18 10.18 0.07
N ASP A 44 15.07 10.05 1.04
CA ASP A 44 15.97 8.90 1.16
C ASP A 44 15.21 7.57 1.30
N HIS A 45 14.03 7.61 1.92
CA HIS A 45 13.18 6.45 2.15
C HIS A 45 11.69 6.80 1.96
N CYS A 46 10.93 5.85 1.41
CA CYS A 46 9.47 5.94 1.34
C CYS A 46 8.84 4.71 2.00
N ALA A 47 7.71 4.93 2.68
CA ALA A 47 6.86 3.86 3.18
C ALA A 47 5.59 3.79 2.33
N ARG A 48 5.13 2.57 2.03
CA ARG A 48 3.81 2.34 1.42
C ARG A 48 2.85 1.87 2.50
N VAL A 49 1.77 2.60 2.69
CA VAL A 49 0.64 2.13 3.50
C VAL A 49 -0.22 1.27 2.61
N LEU A 50 -0.34 -0.02 2.96
CA LEU A 50 -1.16 -0.98 2.22
C LEU A 50 -2.58 -0.93 2.75
N HIS A 51 -3.58 -1.08 1.86
CA HIS A 51 -4.97 -1.09 2.30
C HIS A 51 -5.19 -2.28 3.28
N PRO A 52 -5.94 -2.07 4.37
CA PRO A 52 -6.32 -3.15 5.27
C PRO A 52 -7.17 -4.20 4.54
N ALA A 53 -6.86 -5.48 4.69
CA ALA A 53 -7.64 -6.56 4.12
C ALA A 53 -8.54 -7.21 5.18
N GLN A 54 -9.69 -7.72 4.76
CA GLN A 54 -10.62 -8.43 5.64
C GLN A 54 -10.84 -9.86 5.17
N ARG A 55 -11.24 -10.72 6.11
CA ARG A 55 -11.75 -12.05 5.81
C ARG A 55 -13.07 -12.28 6.53
N VAL A 56 -13.96 -13.04 5.92
CA VAL A 56 -15.16 -13.54 6.62
C VAL A 56 -14.73 -14.59 7.64
N SER A 57 -15.25 -14.48 8.87
CA SER A 57 -14.95 -15.44 9.93
C SER A 57 -15.58 -16.78 9.62
N SER A 58 -14.81 -17.86 9.64
CA SER A 58 -15.31 -19.22 9.42
C SER A 58 -16.28 -19.68 10.51
N ARG A 59 -16.24 -19.06 11.70
CA ARG A 59 -17.13 -19.35 12.82
C ARG A 59 -18.41 -18.51 12.81
N ASN A 60 -18.40 -17.36 12.14
CA ASN A 60 -19.56 -16.48 12.03
C ASN A 60 -19.52 -15.74 10.68
N PRO A 61 -20.33 -16.17 9.69
CA PRO A 61 -20.36 -15.56 8.36
C PRO A 61 -20.72 -14.06 8.36
N ASP A 62 -21.38 -13.56 9.40
CA ASP A 62 -21.78 -12.15 9.51
C ASP A 62 -20.66 -11.26 10.09
N ARG A 63 -19.49 -11.84 10.38
CA ARG A 63 -18.36 -11.12 10.99
C ARG A 63 -17.16 -11.12 10.07
N THR A 64 -16.57 -9.93 9.87
CA THR A 64 -15.26 -9.78 9.24
C THR A 64 -14.14 -9.62 10.26
N GLU A 65 -12.98 -10.16 9.93
CA GLU A 65 -11.74 -10.05 10.71
C GLU A 65 -10.69 -9.34 9.84
N TRP A 66 -10.00 -8.35 10.42
CA TRP A 66 -8.85 -7.73 9.76
C TRP A 66 -7.68 -8.71 9.65
N VAL A 67 -7.03 -8.73 8.49
CA VAL A 67 -5.87 -9.57 8.21
C VAL A 67 -4.76 -8.75 7.56
N SER A 68 -3.53 -9.07 7.92
CA SER A 68 -2.35 -8.50 7.30
C SER A 68 -2.07 -9.15 5.95
N TRP A 69 -1.46 -8.41 5.02
CA TRP A 69 -0.99 -8.97 3.77
C TRP A 69 0.05 -10.08 3.98
N ALA A 70 0.81 -10.05 5.08
CA ALA A 70 1.75 -11.11 5.43
C ALA A 70 1.04 -12.44 5.74
N GLU A 71 -0.10 -12.40 6.42
CA GLU A 71 -0.94 -13.58 6.66
C GLU A 71 -1.53 -14.12 5.36
N ILE A 72 -2.01 -13.23 4.48
CA ILE A 72 -2.52 -13.60 3.15
C ILE A 72 -1.44 -14.28 2.33
N ALA A 73 -0.25 -13.67 2.24
CA ALA A 73 0.89 -14.22 1.52
C ALA A 73 1.26 -15.61 2.06
N LYS A 74 1.40 -15.75 3.39
CA LYS A 74 1.68 -17.03 4.04
C LYS A 74 0.62 -18.09 3.72
N ALA A 75 -0.66 -17.72 3.75
CA ALA A 75 -1.79 -18.61 3.47
C ALA A 75 -1.85 -19.07 2.01
N ASN A 76 -1.18 -18.37 1.10
CA ASN A 76 -1.14 -18.64 -0.34
C ASN A 76 0.26 -19.10 -0.82
N GLY A 77 1.18 -19.42 0.10
CA GLY A 77 2.54 -19.87 -0.24
C GLY A 77 3.43 -18.78 -0.84
N ALA A 78 3.05 -17.51 -0.70
CA ALA A 78 3.79 -16.35 -1.17
C ALA A 78 4.61 -15.69 -0.05
N ARG A 79 5.58 -14.86 -0.45
CA ARG A 79 6.41 -14.05 0.45
C ARG A 79 6.25 -12.56 0.12
N ILE A 80 6.11 -11.73 1.14
CA ILE A 80 6.02 -10.27 0.98
C ILE A 80 7.36 -9.68 0.55
N HIS A 81 7.30 -8.77 -0.43
CA HIS A 81 8.38 -7.90 -0.88
C HIS A 81 7.94 -6.42 -0.74
N SER A 82 8.87 -5.46 -0.68
CA SER A 82 8.56 -4.03 -0.52
C SER A 82 7.67 -3.46 -1.65
N GLN A 83 7.79 -4.04 -2.84
CA GLN A 83 7.00 -3.70 -4.03
C GLN A 83 5.79 -4.62 -4.27
N VAL A 84 5.37 -5.40 -3.26
CA VAL A 84 4.25 -6.35 -3.41
C VAL A 84 2.98 -5.68 -3.93
N GLN A 85 2.26 -6.41 -4.76
CA GLN A 85 0.92 -6.10 -5.24
C GLN A 85 -0.05 -7.11 -4.63
N PHE A 86 -1.24 -6.67 -4.21
CA PHE A 86 -2.21 -7.55 -3.55
C PHE A 86 -2.53 -8.78 -4.40
N ASN A 87 -2.80 -8.58 -5.69
CA ASN A 87 -3.15 -9.64 -6.63
C ASN A 87 -2.07 -10.74 -6.75
N ALA A 88 -0.80 -10.39 -6.52
CA ALA A 88 0.30 -11.34 -6.58
C ALA A 88 0.37 -12.27 -5.35
N ILE A 89 -0.30 -11.90 -4.25
CA ILE A 89 -0.29 -12.66 -2.98
C ILE A 89 -1.67 -13.16 -2.57
N SER A 90 -2.75 -12.64 -3.15
CA SER A 90 -4.14 -13.01 -2.79
C SER A 90 -4.60 -14.29 -3.47
N SER A 91 -3.92 -14.71 -4.54
CA SER A 91 -4.11 -16.01 -5.18
C SER A 91 -3.07 -17.01 -4.66
N PRO A 92 -3.43 -18.29 -4.48
CA PRO A 92 -2.43 -19.35 -4.35
C PRO A 92 -1.48 -19.24 -5.54
N GLY A 93 -0.16 -19.30 -5.32
CA GLY A 93 0.78 -19.45 -6.42
C GLY A 93 0.28 -20.56 -7.36
N PHE A 94 0.39 -20.37 -8.68
CA PHE A 94 0.01 -21.38 -9.67
C PHE A 94 0.84 -22.67 -9.49
N SER A 95 0.47 -23.48 -8.51
CA SER A 95 0.86 -24.87 -8.33
C SER A 95 -0.43 -25.68 -8.25
N GLU A 96 -0.97 -26.02 -9.43
CA GLU A 96 -1.80 -27.19 -9.76
C GLU A 96 -2.88 -27.74 -8.79
N GLN A 97 -3.43 -26.98 -7.86
CA GLN A 97 -4.60 -27.43 -7.09
C GLN A 97 -5.73 -26.41 -7.14
N ARG A 98 -6.54 -26.53 -8.19
CA ARG A 98 -7.82 -25.85 -8.35
C ARG A 98 -8.87 -26.58 -7.50
N LEU A 99 -9.78 -25.76 -6.94
CA LEU A 99 -11.13 -26.07 -6.44
C LEU A 99 -11.24 -26.55 -5.00
N GLU A 100 -11.24 -25.60 -4.05
CA GLU A 100 -12.43 -25.34 -3.22
C GLU A 100 -12.28 -24.02 -2.45
N GLY A 101 -13.14 -23.06 -2.82
CA GLY A 101 -13.59 -21.90 -2.05
C GLY A 101 -12.56 -20.91 -1.52
N ARG A 102 -12.30 -19.80 -2.23
CA ARG A 102 -11.92 -18.50 -1.61
C ARG A 102 -12.37 -17.33 -2.48
N ILE A 103 -13.18 -16.45 -1.90
CA ILE A 103 -13.48 -15.10 -2.38
C ILE A 103 -12.79 -14.17 -1.38
N TRP A 104 -11.85 -13.36 -1.87
CA TRP A 104 -11.31 -12.23 -1.12
C TRP A 104 -11.83 -10.98 -1.83
N ASP A 105 -12.82 -10.33 -1.24
CA ASP A 105 -13.29 -8.99 -1.61
C ASP A 105 -12.64 -7.93 -0.70
#